data_AF-Q4CVS0-F1
#
_entry.id   AF-Q4CVS0-F1
#
_cell.length_a   1.000
_cell.length_b   1.000
_cell.length_c   1.000
_cell.angle_alpha   90.00
_cell.angle_beta   90.00
_cell.angle_gamma   90.00
#
_symmetry.space_group_name_H-M   'P 1'
#
loop_
_entity.id
_entity.type
_entity.pdbx_description
1 polymer ?
#
loop_
_entity_poly.entity_id
_entity_poly.type
_entity_poly.pdbx_seq_one_letter_code
_entity_poly.pdbx_strand_id
1 'polypeptide(L)'
;MRRSLRILALDPFAVLGLSRSSTKAEIKTRFRELARLHHPDAPAGNSEKMEQVNKAYNMLIKEGAYERMRMKSSGVKARADVRRPSPFSQESERQPQQREEKETPYEALSEEEVAKLSALDPTTERVTPTGTYMYQSRDDGSWTELDRPLVRAHQPRYASYAAQADMSEELRRRSIEKEKEENSKSILQRVADRMSDSADLPSRNPAALRFYFILAFVVLYFTYQRTFAWGKHRSIRADFYSSVEQKREELLEVYKENRDALETSVAAAAIVFLVASQRKQETDPVVPPTPEKHFREIRPPREHFYVISGG
;
A
#
# COMPACT_ATOMS: atom_id res chain seq x y z
N MET A 1 39.78 -16.01 -6.33
CA MET A 1 39.24 -14.63 -6.41
C MET A 1 39.11 -14.10 -7.85
N ARG A 2 38.32 -14.75 -8.73
CA ARG A 2 38.04 -14.27 -10.12
C ARG A 2 36.63 -14.67 -10.64
N ARG A 3 35.63 -14.88 -9.77
CA ARG A 3 34.33 -15.48 -10.17
C ARG A 3 33.25 -14.49 -10.62
N SER A 4 33.30 -13.22 -10.23
CA SER A 4 32.21 -12.26 -10.51
C SER A 4 32.21 -11.64 -11.91
N LEU A 5 33.34 -11.61 -12.62
CA LEU A 5 33.44 -10.98 -13.96
C LEU A 5 33.02 -11.88 -15.13
N ARG A 6 32.94 -13.21 -14.95
CA ARG A 6 32.56 -14.13 -16.05
C ARG A 6 31.07 -14.14 -16.36
N ILE A 7 30.21 -13.77 -15.40
CA ILE A 7 28.76 -13.95 -15.51
C ILE A 7 28.10 -12.88 -16.42
N LEU A 8 28.79 -11.79 -16.74
CA LEU A 8 28.31 -10.78 -17.71
C LEU A 8 28.64 -11.11 -19.17
N ALA A 9 29.51 -12.10 -19.42
CA ALA A 9 29.91 -12.51 -20.78
C ALA A 9 29.13 -13.73 -21.30
N LEU A 10 28.35 -14.41 -20.46
CA LEU A 10 27.55 -15.56 -20.89
C LEU A 10 26.19 -15.09 -21.41
N ASP A 11 25.90 -15.46 -22.65
CA ASP A 11 24.60 -15.30 -23.28
C ASP A 11 23.51 -15.92 -22.38
N PRO A 12 22.47 -15.17 -21.95
CA PRO A 12 21.46 -15.69 -21.03
C PRO A 12 20.70 -16.90 -21.61
N PHE A 13 20.61 -17.03 -22.94
CA PHE A 13 20.05 -18.22 -23.58
C PHE A 13 20.94 -19.45 -23.37
N ALA A 14 22.27 -19.28 -23.44
CA ALA A 14 23.22 -20.36 -23.23
C ALA A 14 23.22 -20.86 -21.77
N VAL A 15 23.00 -19.98 -20.80
CA VAL A 15 22.87 -20.36 -19.38
C VAL A 15 21.67 -21.26 -19.14
N LEU A 16 20.56 -21.02 -19.85
CA LEU A 16 19.36 -21.86 -19.78
C LEU A 16 19.42 -23.10 -20.70
N GLY A 17 20.48 -23.27 -21.50
CA GLY A 17 20.59 -24.33 -22.49
C GLY A 17 19.60 -24.20 -23.65
N LEU A 18 19.20 -22.97 -23.98
CA LEU A 18 18.24 -22.66 -25.05
C LEU A 18 18.93 -21.98 -26.23
N SER A 19 18.31 -22.10 -27.40
CA SER A 19 18.70 -21.34 -28.59
C SER A 19 18.18 -19.90 -28.47
N ARG A 20 18.83 -18.95 -29.13
CA ARG A 20 18.31 -17.57 -29.28
C ARG A 20 16.96 -17.49 -29.99
N SER A 21 16.57 -18.58 -30.68
CA SER A 21 15.26 -18.74 -31.34
C SER A 21 14.15 -19.25 -30.41
N SER A 22 14.46 -19.63 -29.17
CA SER A 22 13.49 -20.21 -28.24
C SER A 22 12.43 -19.20 -27.81
N THR A 23 11.19 -19.64 -27.67
CA THR A 23 10.06 -18.78 -27.29
C THR A 23 10.07 -18.41 -25.80
N LYS A 24 9.36 -17.33 -25.41
CA LYS A 24 9.16 -16.99 -23.98
C LYS A 24 8.59 -18.14 -23.15
N ALA A 25 7.76 -18.99 -23.76
CA ALA A 25 7.19 -20.16 -23.11
C ALA A 25 8.28 -21.19 -22.78
N GLU A 26 9.16 -21.51 -23.74
CA GLU A 26 10.31 -22.40 -23.53
C GLU A 26 11.28 -21.88 -22.47
N ILE A 27 11.53 -20.57 -22.43
CA ILE A 27 12.36 -19.94 -21.41
C ILE A 27 11.78 -20.19 -20.01
N LYS A 28 10.46 -20.02 -19.85
CA LYS A 28 9.77 -20.26 -18.58
C LYS A 28 9.75 -21.73 -18.19
N THR A 29 9.57 -22.65 -19.13
CA THR A 29 9.59 -24.09 -18.83
C THR A 29 10.97 -24.56 -18.42
N ARG A 30 12.03 -24.20 -19.17
CA ARG A 30 13.41 -24.53 -18.80
C ARG A 30 13.83 -23.92 -17.48
N PHE A 31 13.42 -22.70 -17.19
CA PHE A 31 13.66 -22.09 -15.89
C PHE A 31 13.06 -22.94 -14.75
N ARG A 32 11.83 -23.42 -14.89
CA ARG A 32 11.18 -24.28 -13.88
C ARG A 32 11.89 -25.62 -13.72
N GLU A 33 12.33 -26.23 -14.83
CA GLU A 33 13.11 -27.47 -14.81
C GLU A 33 14.44 -27.29 -14.06
N LEU A 34 15.21 -26.25 -14.42
CA LEU A 34 16.50 -25.95 -13.80
C LEU A 34 16.35 -25.52 -12.34
N ALA A 35 15.30 -24.75 -12.00
CA ALA A 35 15.01 -24.37 -10.63
C ALA A 35 14.71 -25.58 -9.75
N ARG A 36 13.96 -26.58 -10.26
CA ARG A 36 13.68 -27.81 -9.52
C ARG A 36 14.94 -28.68 -9.35
N LEU A 37 15.84 -28.67 -10.33
CA LEU A 37 17.08 -29.44 -10.29
C LEU A 37 18.16 -28.80 -9.40
N HIS A 38 18.27 -27.47 -9.40
CA HIS A 38 19.33 -26.72 -8.71
C HIS A 38 18.87 -26.00 -7.43
N HIS A 39 17.62 -26.20 -6.99
CA HIS A 39 17.14 -25.69 -5.72
C HIS A 39 18.08 -26.10 -4.57
N PRO A 40 18.40 -25.23 -3.60
CA PRO A 40 19.26 -25.60 -2.46
C PRO A 40 18.74 -26.82 -1.68
N ASP A 41 17.43 -27.04 -1.67
CA ASP A 41 16.80 -28.18 -0.98
C ASP A 41 16.76 -29.47 -1.82
N ALA A 42 17.12 -29.42 -3.11
CA ALA A 42 17.17 -30.61 -3.95
C ALA A 42 18.46 -31.42 -3.69
N PRO A 43 18.44 -32.75 -3.84
CA PRO A 43 19.62 -33.60 -3.60
C PRO A 43 20.81 -33.26 -4.53
N ALA A 44 20.55 -32.64 -5.69
CA ALA A 44 21.54 -32.14 -6.64
C ALA A 44 21.67 -30.60 -6.63
N GLY A 45 21.27 -29.96 -5.51
CA GLY A 45 21.24 -28.52 -5.33
C GLY A 45 22.63 -27.88 -5.52
N ASN A 46 22.68 -26.83 -6.33
CA ASN A 46 23.90 -26.06 -6.55
C ASN A 46 23.55 -24.57 -6.57
N SER A 47 23.85 -23.89 -5.46
CA SER A 47 23.54 -22.47 -5.26
C SER A 47 24.14 -21.58 -6.35
N GLU A 48 25.39 -21.83 -6.78
CA GLU A 48 26.05 -21.04 -7.81
C GLU A 48 25.34 -21.17 -9.17
N LYS A 49 24.85 -22.38 -9.51
CA LYS A 49 24.08 -22.59 -10.75
C LYS A 49 22.69 -21.95 -10.66
N MET A 50 22.04 -22.04 -9.51
CA MET A 50 20.72 -21.44 -9.30
C MET A 50 20.77 -19.91 -9.44
N GLU A 51 21.83 -19.27 -8.91
CA GLU A 51 22.04 -17.83 -9.08
C GLU A 51 22.20 -17.44 -10.55
N GLN A 52 22.96 -18.21 -11.33
CA GLN A 52 23.13 -17.99 -12.78
C GLN A 52 21.81 -18.12 -13.55
N VAL A 53 21.04 -19.17 -13.25
CA VAL A 53 19.72 -19.43 -13.87
C VAL A 53 18.74 -18.30 -13.54
N ASN A 54 18.69 -17.85 -12.28
CA ASN A 54 17.85 -16.73 -11.85
C ASN A 54 18.24 -15.42 -12.56
N LYS A 55 19.54 -15.13 -12.66
CA LYS A 55 20.03 -13.92 -13.33
C LYS A 55 19.68 -13.93 -14.83
N ALA A 56 19.89 -15.04 -15.52
CA ALA A 56 19.53 -15.21 -16.93
C ALA A 56 18.01 -15.04 -17.16
N TYR A 57 17.19 -15.65 -16.30
CA TYR A 57 15.73 -15.53 -16.36
C TYR A 57 15.25 -14.09 -16.13
N ASN A 58 15.80 -13.41 -15.10
CA ASN A 58 15.45 -12.01 -14.81
C ASN A 58 15.82 -11.08 -15.97
N MET A 59 17.01 -11.24 -16.56
CA MET A 59 17.43 -10.46 -17.74
C MET A 59 16.48 -10.68 -18.93
N LEU A 60 16.13 -11.93 -19.25
CA LEU A 60 15.28 -12.24 -20.40
C LEU A 60 13.82 -11.78 -20.21
N ILE A 61 13.24 -12.02 -19.03
CA ILE A 61 11.81 -11.84 -18.78
C ILE A 61 11.48 -10.53 -18.06
N LYS A 62 12.18 -10.20 -16.96
CA LYS A 62 11.85 -9.02 -16.15
C LYS A 62 12.42 -7.73 -16.73
N GLU A 63 13.68 -7.76 -17.17
CA GLU A 63 14.33 -6.59 -17.76
C GLU A 63 13.97 -6.40 -19.24
N GLY A 64 13.20 -7.31 -19.85
CA GLY A 64 12.76 -7.20 -21.24
C GLY A 64 13.83 -7.45 -22.30
N ALA A 65 14.97 -8.07 -21.95
CA ALA A 65 16.06 -8.31 -22.92
C ALA A 65 15.63 -9.22 -24.08
N TYR A 66 14.70 -10.15 -23.86
CA TYR A 66 14.13 -11.00 -24.91
C TYR A 66 13.53 -10.17 -26.06
N GLU A 67 12.74 -9.14 -25.74
CA GLU A 67 12.10 -8.28 -26.76
C GLU A 67 13.13 -7.43 -27.48
N ARG A 68 14.09 -6.85 -26.75
CA ARG A 68 15.18 -6.06 -27.35
C ARG A 68 15.99 -6.88 -28.35
N MET A 69 16.33 -8.12 -28.02
CA MET A 69 17.10 -9.00 -28.92
C MET A 69 16.31 -9.41 -30.15
N ARG A 70 15.00 -9.68 -30.01
CA ARG A 70 14.13 -10.06 -31.13
C ARG A 70 13.93 -8.91 -32.12
N MET A 71 13.74 -7.69 -31.61
CA MET A 71 13.58 -6.47 -32.41
C MET A 71 14.86 -6.07 -33.16
N LYS A 72 16.04 -6.40 -32.63
CA LYS A 72 17.31 -6.08 -33.31
C LYS A 72 17.58 -6.96 -34.55
N SER A 73 16.95 -8.13 -34.62
CA SER A 73 17.15 -9.07 -35.75
C SER A 73 16.38 -8.68 -37.02
N SER A 74 15.33 -7.88 -36.91
CA SER A 74 14.53 -7.39 -38.04
C SER A 74 15.14 -6.18 -38.77
N GLY A 75 16.27 -5.62 -38.29
CA GLY A 75 16.86 -4.38 -38.83
C GLY A 75 18.00 -4.53 -39.85
N VAL A 76 18.42 -5.74 -40.24
CA VAL A 76 19.67 -5.96 -41.00
C VAL A 76 19.47 -6.35 -42.48
N LYS A 77 18.27 -6.18 -43.04
CA LYS A 77 18.01 -6.45 -44.48
C LYS A 77 17.07 -5.42 -45.11
N ALA A 78 17.61 -4.29 -45.59
CA ALA A 78 17.00 -3.46 -46.66
C ALA A 78 17.86 -2.27 -47.15
N ARG A 79 19.15 -2.17 -46.80
CA ARG A 79 20.05 -1.14 -47.37
C ARG A 79 21.01 -1.78 -48.38
N ALA A 80 20.47 -2.21 -49.51
CA ALA A 80 21.22 -2.63 -50.68
C ALA A 80 20.29 -2.60 -51.89
N ASP A 81 19.99 -1.41 -52.42
CA ASP A 81 19.73 -1.23 -53.86
C ASP A 81 19.87 0.25 -54.24
N VAL A 82 21.09 0.53 -54.66
CA VAL A 82 21.56 1.74 -55.33
C VAL A 82 21.23 1.61 -56.82
N ARG A 83 20.84 2.72 -57.46
CA ARG A 83 20.63 2.99 -58.91
C ARG A 83 19.26 2.64 -59.52
N ARG A 84 18.51 3.69 -59.89
CA ARG A 84 18.45 4.19 -61.29
C ARG A 84 17.70 5.54 -61.40
N PRO A 85 18.15 6.47 -62.26
CA PRO A 85 17.52 7.77 -62.49
C PRO A 85 16.47 7.68 -63.61
N SER A 86 15.40 8.49 -63.51
CA SER A 86 14.40 8.65 -64.57
C SER A 86 14.53 10.04 -65.21
N PRO A 87 14.65 10.15 -66.55
CA PRO A 87 14.81 11.39 -67.27
C PRO A 87 13.45 11.88 -67.80
N PHE A 88 12.86 12.92 -67.22
CA PHE A 88 11.84 13.67 -67.93
C PHE A 88 11.69 15.09 -67.37
N SER A 89 11.57 16.01 -68.33
CA SER A 89 11.05 17.38 -68.24
C SER A 89 11.88 18.42 -67.47
N GLN A 90 12.68 19.13 -68.27
CA GLN A 90 13.13 20.52 -68.12
C GLN A 90 11.94 21.48 -67.87
N GLU A 91 12.24 22.76 -67.57
CA GLU A 91 11.37 23.85 -67.07
C GLU A 91 11.15 23.79 -65.54
N SER A 92 11.77 24.60 -64.69
CA SER A 92 12.05 26.03 -64.84
C SER A 92 13.05 26.44 -63.75
N GLU A 93 14.09 27.16 -64.13
CA GLU A 93 14.99 27.83 -63.20
C GLU A 93 14.21 28.89 -62.41
N ARG A 94 13.88 28.60 -61.14
CA ARG A 94 13.60 29.61 -60.13
C ARG A 94 14.40 29.29 -58.88
N GLN A 95 15.30 30.22 -58.59
CA GLN A 95 16.33 30.25 -57.55
C GLN A 95 15.93 29.59 -56.21
N PRO A 96 16.87 28.87 -55.57
CA PRO A 96 16.66 28.37 -54.22
C PRO A 96 16.85 29.52 -53.24
N GLN A 97 15.77 30.20 -52.88
CA GLN A 97 15.76 30.97 -51.63
C GLN A 97 15.74 29.96 -50.49
N GLN A 98 16.91 29.81 -49.88
CA GLN A 98 17.13 29.32 -48.54
C GLN A 98 16.10 29.98 -47.60
N ARG A 99 14.95 29.35 -47.41
CA ARG A 99 14.08 29.68 -46.27
C ARG A 99 14.58 28.85 -45.12
N GLU A 100 15.38 29.53 -44.30
CA GLU A 100 15.75 29.15 -42.94
C GLU A 100 14.63 28.33 -42.30
N GLU A 101 14.82 27.02 -42.24
CA GLU A 101 14.14 26.18 -41.27
C GLU A 101 14.63 26.69 -39.91
N LYS A 102 13.81 27.53 -39.27
CA LYS A 102 13.92 27.81 -37.84
C LYS A 102 13.67 26.48 -37.13
N GLU A 103 14.74 25.70 -37.01
CA GLU A 103 14.87 24.60 -36.08
C GLU A 103 14.59 25.17 -34.68
N THR A 104 13.35 25.01 -34.22
CA THR A 104 13.01 25.19 -32.81
C THR A 104 13.96 24.30 -31.99
N PRO A 105 14.64 24.82 -30.95
CA PRO A 105 15.59 24.04 -30.18
C PRO A 105 14.96 22.71 -29.75
N TYR A 106 15.55 21.60 -30.18
CA TYR A 106 15.15 20.28 -29.69
C TYR A 106 15.41 20.27 -28.18
N GLU A 107 14.40 20.53 -27.37
CA GLU A 107 14.40 20.12 -25.96
C GLU A 107 14.61 18.61 -25.96
N ALA A 108 15.80 18.19 -25.52
CA ALA A 108 16.16 16.79 -25.39
C ALA A 108 15.23 16.17 -24.36
N LEU A 109 14.18 15.52 -24.83
CA LEU A 109 13.21 14.84 -24.00
C LEU A 109 13.92 13.80 -23.14
N SER A 110 13.58 13.81 -21.85
CA SER A 110 14.12 12.80 -20.93
C SER A 110 13.77 11.39 -21.44
N GLU A 111 14.61 10.39 -21.16
CA GLU A 111 14.33 9.01 -21.59
C GLU A 111 12.95 8.53 -21.09
N GLU A 112 12.51 9.06 -19.95
CA GLU A 112 11.18 8.84 -19.39
C GLU A 112 10.06 9.49 -20.22
N GLU A 113 10.26 10.73 -20.68
CA GLU A 113 9.31 11.39 -21.60
C GLU A 113 9.23 10.66 -22.93
N VAL A 114 10.36 10.23 -23.49
CA VAL A 114 10.37 9.45 -24.74
C VAL A 114 9.62 8.12 -24.56
N ALA A 115 9.82 7.44 -23.43
CA ALA A 115 9.09 6.23 -23.10
C ALA A 115 7.58 6.48 -22.96
N LYS A 116 7.19 7.54 -22.23
CA LYS A 116 5.79 7.96 -22.06
C LYS A 116 5.15 8.27 -23.41
N LEU A 117 5.81 9.06 -24.27
CA LEU A 117 5.30 9.43 -25.59
C LEU A 117 5.23 8.22 -26.53
N SER A 118 6.18 7.28 -26.44
CA SER A 118 6.18 6.07 -27.25
C SER A 118 5.07 5.09 -26.88
N ALA A 119 4.55 5.16 -25.65
CA ALA A 119 3.42 4.36 -25.19
C ALA A 119 2.08 4.88 -25.73
N LEU A 120 2.03 6.11 -26.28
CA LEU A 120 0.80 6.72 -26.76
C LEU A 120 0.46 6.26 -28.19
N ASP A 121 -0.82 6.03 -28.45
CA ASP A 121 -1.29 5.69 -29.79
C ASP A 121 -1.57 6.94 -30.63
N PRO A 122 -0.76 7.25 -31.65
CA PRO A 122 -0.96 8.43 -32.48
C PRO A 122 -2.26 8.39 -33.31
N THR A 123 -2.90 7.22 -33.45
CA THR A 123 -4.18 7.10 -34.16
C THR A 123 -5.37 7.64 -33.36
N THR A 124 -5.21 7.75 -32.04
CA THR A 124 -6.24 8.18 -31.09
C THR A 124 -6.24 9.68 -30.81
N GLU A 125 -5.55 10.47 -31.65
CA GLU A 125 -5.41 11.91 -31.46
C GLU A 125 -6.76 12.62 -31.38
N ARG A 126 -6.97 13.31 -30.26
CA ARG A 126 -8.11 14.19 -30.01
C ARG A 126 -7.61 15.56 -29.59
N VAL A 127 -8.34 16.61 -29.95
CA VAL A 127 -7.97 17.99 -29.60
C VAL A 127 -9.09 18.58 -28.75
N THR A 128 -8.75 19.07 -27.56
CA THR A 128 -9.70 19.76 -26.69
C THR A 128 -10.04 21.14 -27.27
N PRO A 129 -11.17 21.75 -26.87
CA PRO A 129 -11.49 23.13 -27.24
C PRO A 129 -10.41 24.15 -26.84
N THR A 130 -9.56 23.81 -25.87
CA THR A 130 -8.42 24.62 -25.39
C THR A 130 -7.18 24.51 -26.27
N GLY A 131 -7.17 23.61 -27.26
CA GLY A 131 -6.01 23.37 -28.13
C GLY A 131 -5.01 22.34 -27.59
N THR A 132 -5.34 21.63 -26.51
CA THR A 132 -4.52 20.57 -25.92
C THR A 132 -4.76 19.25 -26.67
N TYR A 133 -3.70 18.51 -26.96
CA TYR A 133 -3.79 17.21 -27.62
C TYR A 133 -3.97 16.11 -26.59
N MET A 134 -4.82 15.14 -26.90
CA MET A 134 -5.07 13.97 -26.06
C MET A 134 -4.81 12.70 -26.85
N TYR A 135 -4.12 11.77 -26.20
CA TYR A 135 -3.80 10.46 -26.76
C TYR A 135 -4.12 9.37 -25.75
N GLN A 136 -4.51 8.21 -26.24
CA GLN A 136 -4.72 7.03 -25.42
C GLN A 136 -3.41 6.25 -25.28
N SER A 137 -3.04 5.90 -24.04
CA SER A 137 -1.94 4.98 -23.76
C SER A 137 -2.29 3.58 -24.26
N ARG A 138 -1.36 2.95 -24.97
CA ARG A 138 -1.48 1.57 -25.47
C ARG A 138 -1.49 0.53 -24.34
N ASP A 139 -0.89 0.87 -23.21
CA ASP A 139 -0.68 -0.05 -22.10
C ASP A 139 -1.92 -0.12 -21.19
N ASP A 140 -2.35 1.04 -20.69
CA ASP A 140 -3.41 1.13 -19.67
C ASP A 140 -4.75 1.61 -20.23
N GLY A 141 -4.80 2.06 -21.49
CA GLY A 141 -5.96 2.72 -22.07
C GLY A 141 -6.24 4.11 -21.46
N SER A 142 -5.37 4.60 -20.57
CA SER A 142 -5.46 5.91 -19.92
C SER A 142 -5.24 7.03 -20.92
N TRP A 143 -5.93 8.15 -20.74
CA TRP A 143 -5.76 9.32 -21.60
C TRP A 143 -4.69 10.26 -21.04
N THR A 144 -3.76 10.69 -21.89
CA THR A 144 -2.71 11.65 -21.55
C THR A 144 -2.88 12.93 -22.35
N GLU A 145 -2.71 14.07 -21.69
CA GLU A 145 -2.72 15.40 -22.29
C GLU A 145 -1.29 15.79 -22.72
N LEU A 146 -1.17 16.39 -23.91
CA LEU A 146 0.07 16.89 -24.48
C LEU A 146 -0.15 18.26 -25.12
N ASP A 147 0.80 19.17 -24.92
CA ASP A 147 0.75 20.52 -25.52
C ASP A 147 1.16 20.51 -27.01
N ARG A 148 1.69 19.38 -27.50
CA ARG A 148 2.18 19.21 -28.87
C ARG A 148 1.64 17.94 -29.53
N PRO A 149 1.46 17.93 -30.86
CA PRO A 149 1.03 16.75 -31.57
C PRO A 149 2.15 15.70 -31.68
N LEU A 150 1.80 14.42 -31.60
CA LEU A 150 2.71 13.28 -31.84
C LEU A 150 2.97 13.03 -33.33
N VAL A 151 1.99 13.34 -34.19
CA VAL A 151 2.06 13.04 -35.63
C VAL A 151 1.53 14.23 -36.45
N ARG A 152 2.34 14.69 -37.42
CA ARG A 152 2.03 15.69 -38.46
C ARG A 152 1.57 17.06 -37.93
N ALA A 153 2.53 17.87 -37.49
CA ALA A 153 2.33 19.31 -37.24
C ALA A 153 1.81 20.12 -38.45
N HIS A 154 1.82 19.54 -39.66
CA HIS A 154 1.62 20.23 -40.94
C HIS A 154 0.27 19.94 -41.61
N GLN A 155 -0.64 19.17 -40.99
CA GLN A 155 -1.99 18.96 -41.54
C GLN A 155 -3.01 19.86 -40.83
N PRO A 156 -3.63 20.85 -41.52
CA PRO A 156 -4.73 21.60 -40.95
C PRO A 156 -5.94 20.67 -40.77
N ARG A 157 -6.28 20.36 -39.52
CA ARG A 157 -7.49 19.64 -39.16
C ARG A 157 -8.62 20.64 -38.91
N TYR A 158 -9.67 20.59 -39.73
CA TYR A 158 -10.90 21.30 -39.43
C TYR A 158 -11.68 20.52 -38.37
N ALA A 159 -11.82 21.08 -37.17
CA ALA A 159 -12.71 20.56 -36.15
C ALA A 159 -14.15 20.80 -36.59
N SER A 160 -14.90 19.74 -36.92
CA SER A 160 -16.34 19.87 -37.13
C SER A 160 -17.04 20.14 -35.79
N TYR A 161 -18.19 20.82 -35.80
CA TYR A 161 -19.00 21.01 -34.59
C TYR A 161 -19.38 19.66 -33.93
N ALA A 162 -19.61 18.63 -34.74
CA ALA A 162 -19.83 17.27 -34.26
C ALA A 162 -18.63 16.75 -33.45
N ALA A 163 -17.40 16.93 -33.95
CA ALA A 163 -16.19 16.56 -33.22
C ALA A 163 -16.04 17.33 -31.90
N GLN A 164 -16.43 18.61 -31.85
CA GLN A 164 -16.41 19.38 -30.60
C GLN A 164 -17.46 18.90 -29.58
N ALA A 165 -18.67 18.58 -30.04
CA ALA A 165 -19.73 18.03 -29.19
C ALA A 165 -19.29 16.70 -28.57
N ASP A 166 -18.79 15.77 -29.39
CA ASP A 166 -18.27 14.47 -28.94
C ASP A 166 -17.14 14.64 -27.92
N MET A 167 -16.22 15.57 -28.17
CA MET A 167 -15.13 15.89 -27.24
C MET A 167 -15.61 16.44 -25.90
N SER A 168 -16.63 17.31 -25.91
CA SER A 168 -17.19 17.87 -24.67
C SER A 168 -17.90 16.81 -23.83
N GLU A 169 -18.59 15.87 -24.47
CA GLU A 169 -19.22 14.73 -23.79
C GLU A 169 -18.16 13.79 -23.19
N GLU A 170 -17.07 13.54 -23.89
CA GLU A 170 -15.97 12.71 -23.40
C GLU A 170 -15.25 13.32 -22.19
N LEU A 171 -14.96 14.62 -22.22
CA LEU A 171 -14.37 15.31 -21.08
C LEU A 171 -15.28 15.23 -19.83
N ARG A 172 -16.59 15.35 -20.03
CA ARG A 172 -17.58 15.21 -18.95
C ARG A 172 -17.63 13.79 -18.40
N ARG A 173 -17.54 12.75 -19.25
CA ARG A 173 -17.47 11.36 -18.77
C ARG A 173 -16.22 11.13 -17.92
N ARG A 174 -15.07 11.65 -18.35
CA ARG A 174 -13.81 11.53 -17.61
C ARG A 174 -13.81 12.26 -16.28
N SER A 175 -14.41 13.45 -16.20
CA SER A 175 -14.50 14.16 -14.92
C SER A 175 -15.33 13.36 -13.90
N ILE A 176 -16.42 12.74 -14.35
CA ILE A 176 -17.26 11.88 -13.52
C ILE A 176 -16.50 10.62 -13.06
N GLU A 177 -15.66 10.02 -13.92
CA GLU A 177 -14.84 8.86 -13.57
C GLU A 177 -13.76 9.21 -12.55
N LYS A 178 -13.02 10.31 -12.75
CA LYS A 178 -12.02 10.79 -11.78
C LYS A 178 -12.66 11.09 -10.41
N GLU A 179 -13.83 11.73 -10.39
CA GLU A 179 -14.54 12.02 -9.15
C GLU A 179 -14.97 10.74 -8.41
N LYS A 180 -15.40 9.71 -9.15
CA LYS A 180 -15.69 8.38 -8.57
C LYS A 180 -14.45 7.71 -8.00
N GLU A 181 -13.32 7.80 -8.69
CA GLU A 181 -12.04 7.26 -8.23
C GLU A 181 -11.56 7.97 -6.96
N GLU A 182 -11.59 9.31 -6.94
CA GLU A 182 -11.21 10.10 -5.76
C GLU A 182 -12.14 9.84 -4.56
N ASN A 183 -13.45 9.71 -4.79
CA ASN A 183 -14.41 9.38 -3.74
C ASN A 183 -14.25 7.94 -3.21
N SER A 184 -13.74 7.02 -4.03
CA SER A 184 -13.47 5.63 -3.61
C SER A 184 -12.19 5.50 -2.74
N LYS A 185 -11.25 6.44 -2.86
CA LYS A 185 -9.99 6.44 -2.11
C LYS A 185 -10.23 6.81 -0.64
N SER A 186 -9.68 5.99 0.27
CA SER A 186 -9.68 6.30 1.70
C SER A 186 -9.00 7.67 1.96
N ILE A 187 -9.36 8.35 3.05
CA ILE A 187 -8.77 9.66 3.40
C ILE A 187 -7.23 9.58 3.43
N LEU A 188 -6.69 8.48 3.97
CA LEU A 188 -5.25 8.24 4.01
C LEU A 188 -4.64 8.09 2.62
N GLN A 189 -5.33 7.40 1.71
CA GLN A 189 -4.86 7.23 0.33
C GLN A 189 -4.89 8.55 -0.44
N ARG A 190 -5.92 9.39 -0.25
CA ARG A 190 -5.95 10.74 -0.82
C ARG A 190 -4.82 11.62 -0.29
N VAL A 191 -4.51 11.52 0.99
CA VAL A 191 -3.38 12.24 1.60
C VAL A 191 -2.05 11.71 1.07
N ALA A 192 -1.89 10.39 0.95
CA ALA A 192 -0.68 9.78 0.42
C ALA A 192 -0.44 10.15 -1.05
N ASP A 193 -1.46 10.09 -1.90
CA ASP A 193 -1.37 10.50 -3.31
C ASP A 193 -1.00 11.99 -3.40
N ARG A 194 -1.65 12.85 -2.59
CA ARG A 194 -1.30 14.27 -2.52
C ARG A 194 0.13 14.51 -2.00
N MET A 195 0.63 13.69 -1.07
CA MET A 195 2.02 13.75 -0.60
C MET A 195 3.01 13.25 -1.66
N SER A 196 2.62 12.25 -2.45
CA SER A 196 3.42 11.74 -3.58
C SER A 196 3.51 12.78 -4.70
N ASP A 197 2.39 13.42 -5.04
CA ASP A 197 2.35 14.47 -6.06
C ASP A 197 3.05 15.77 -5.59
N SER A 198 3.15 15.98 -4.27
CA SER A 198 3.92 17.07 -3.66
C SER A 198 5.34 16.67 -3.23
N ALA A 199 5.83 15.51 -3.68
CA ALA A 199 7.20 15.07 -3.43
C ALA A 199 8.27 16.00 -4.06
N ASP A 200 7.86 16.93 -4.93
CA ASP A 200 8.61 18.17 -5.19
C ASP A 200 8.55 19.08 -3.95
N LEU A 201 9.17 18.65 -2.86
CA LEU A 201 9.34 19.44 -1.63
C LEU A 201 10.00 20.78 -2.00
N PRO A 202 9.26 21.91 -1.96
CA PRO A 202 9.80 23.20 -2.35
C PRO A 202 10.53 23.76 -1.14
N SER A 203 11.68 23.21 -0.77
CA SER A 203 12.48 23.86 0.24
C SER A 203 13.97 23.69 0.01
N ARG A 204 14.47 24.58 -0.84
CA ARG A 204 15.84 25.13 -0.73
C ARG A 204 16.10 25.78 0.64
N ASN A 205 15.06 25.92 1.48
CA ASN A 205 15.10 26.48 2.83
C ASN A 205 15.39 25.38 3.88
N PRO A 206 16.60 25.38 4.48
CA PRO A 206 16.99 24.37 5.46
C PRO A 206 16.13 24.37 6.73
N ALA A 207 15.47 25.50 7.03
CA ALA A 207 14.58 25.62 8.19
C ALA A 207 13.30 24.78 8.07
N ALA A 208 12.70 24.71 6.87
CA ALA A 208 11.47 23.94 6.65
C ALA A 208 11.74 22.43 6.79
N LEU A 209 12.84 21.95 6.21
CA LEU A 209 13.28 20.56 6.38
C LEU A 209 13.50 20.20 7.85
N ARG A 210 14.18 21.07 8.62
CA ARG A 210 14.36 20.87 10.07
C ARG A 210 13.01 20.77 10.80
N PHE A 211 12.04 21.61 10.44
CA PHE A 211 10.70 21.55 11.02
C PHE A 211 9.99 20.22 10.71
N TYR A 212 10.05 19.74 9.47
CA TYR A 212 9.49 18.43 9.10
C TYR A 212 10.16 17.28 9.86
N PHE A 213 11.49 17.32 10.01
CA PHE A 213 12.20 16.33 10.82
C PHE A 213 11.78 16.39 12.29
N ILE A 214 11.67 17.57 12.89
CA ILE A 214 11.19 17.74 14.27
C ILE A 214 9.77 17.18 14.40
N LEU A 215 8.87 17.50 13.47
CA LEU A 215 7.50 17.01 13.49
C LEU A 215 7.45 15.48 13.38
N ALA A 216 8.25 14.89 12.49
CA ALA A 216 8.38 13.44 12.37
C ALA A 216 8.91 12.78 13.66
N PHE A 217 9.92 13.38 14.30
CA PHE A 217 10.45 12.92 15.59
C PHE A 217 9.42 13.02 16.72
N VAL A 218 8.63 14.09 16.77
CA VAL A 218 7.56 14.26 17.76
C VAL A 218 6.48 13.20 17.58
N VAL A 219 6.06 12.94 16.33
CA VAL A 219 5.09 11.87 16.04
C VAL A 219 5.65 10.49 16.39
N LEU A 220 6.90 10.21 16.05
CA LEU A 220 7.58 8.96 16.44
C LEU A 220 7.67 8.82 17.97
N TYR A 221 7.99 9.89 18.68
CA TYR A 221 8.05 9.89 20.14
C TYR A 221 6.69 9.59 20.77
N PHE A 222 5.62 10.26 20.32
CA PHE A 222 4.27 10.02 20.84
C PHE A 222 3.77 8.60 20.52
N THR A 223 4.06 8.08 19.33
CA THR A 223 3.70 6.69 18.97
C THR A 223 4.50 5.67 19.77
N TYR A 224 5.80 5.90 20.01
CA TYR A 224 6.62 5.08 20.90
C TYR A 224 6.10 5.12 22.35
N GLN A 225 5.82 6.29 22.89
CA GLN A 225 5.27 6.43 24.24
C GLN A 225 3.93 5.71 24.38
N ARG A 226 3.01 5.89 23.42
CA ARG A 226 1.69 5.26 23.46
C ARG A 226 1.76 3.74 23.37
N THR A 227 2.59 3.21 22.46
CA THR A 227 2.74 1.76 22.28
C THR A 227 3.46 1.09 23.47
N PHE A 228 4.52 1.73 23.98
CA PHE A 228 5.28 1.20 25.12
C PHE A 228 4.50 1.31 26.44
N ALA A 229 3.75 2.40 26.66
CA ALA A 229 2.87 2.52 27.82
C ALA A 229 1.80 1.42 27.84
N TRP A 230 1.22 1.09 26.69
CA TRP A 230 0.28 -0.02 26.57
C TRP A 230 0.93 -1.38 26.87
N GLY A 231 2.18 -1.58 26.42
CA GLY A 231 2.96 -2.79 26.74
C GLY A 231 3.16 -2.97 28.25
N LYS A 232 3.60 -1.92 28.94
CA LYS A 232 3.84 -1.96 30.40
C LYS A 232 2.55 -2.26 31.18
N HIS A 233 1.44 -1.59 30.86
CA HIS A 233 0.16 -1.87 31.53
C HIS A 233 -0.36 -3.29 31.29
N ARG A 234 -0.13 -3.86 30.10
CA ARG A 234 -0.53 -5.24 29.80
C ARG A 234 0.27 -6.26 30.61
N SER A 235 1.59 -6.07 30.74
CA SER A 235 2.43 -6.93 31.58
C SER A 235 2.04 -6.88 33.06
N ILE A 236 1.88 -5.67 33.63
CA ILE A 236 1.49 -5.50 35.04
C ILE A 236 0.14 -6.14 35.34
N ARG A 237 -0.83 -6.02 34.43
CA ARG A 237 -2.13 -6.69 34.59
C ARG A 237 -1.99 -8.20 34.55
N ALA A 238 -1.22 -8.74 33.61
CA ALA A 238 -0.98 -10.18 33.52
C ALA A 238 -0.32 -10.72 34.79
N ASP A 239 0.72 -10.04 35.29
CA ASP A 239 1.42 -10.38 36.53
C ASP A 239 0.46 -10.31 37.73
N PHE A 240 -0.34 -9.25 37.83
CA PHE A 240 -1.34 -9.11 38.89
C PHE A 240 -2.36 -10.27 38.89
N TYR A 241 -2.95 -10.60 37.73
CA TYR A 241 -3.92 -11.70 37.65
C TYR A 241 -3.27 -13.06 37.95
N SER A 242 -2.05 -13.30 37.48
CA SER A 242 -1.31 -14.52 37.83
C SER A 242 -1.08 -14.65 39.34
N SER A 243 -0.77 -13.53 40.03
CA SER A 243 -0.59 -13.54 41.49
C SER A 243 -1.90 -13.77 42.26
N VAL A 244 -3.05 -13.34 41.71
CA VAL A 244 -4.37 -13.58 42.29
C VAL A 244 -4.78 -15.04 42.10
N GLU A 245 -4.48 -15.62 40.94
CA GLU A 245 -4.74 -17.04 40.66
C GLU A 245 -3.90 -17.95 41.57
N GLN A 246 -2.60 -17.67 41.73
CA GLN A 246 -1.73 -18.40 42.65
C GLN A 246 -2.26 -18.35 44.10
N LYS A 247 -2.61 -17.16 44.61
CA LYS A 247 -3.19 -17.03 45.96
C LYS A 247 -4.51 -17.77 46.10
N ARG A 248 -5.33 -17.81 45.03
CA ARG A 248 -6.58 -18.56 45.03
C ARG A 248 -6.32 -20.06 45.11
N GLU A 249 -5.34 -20.57 44.38
CA GLU A 249 -4.93 -21.98 44.42
C GLU A 249 -4.42 -22.36 45.81
N GLU A 250 -3.51 -21.57 46.39
CA GLU A 250 -3.02 -21.76 47.76
C GLU A 250 -4.16 -21.81 48.78
N LEU A 251 -5.09 -20.84 48.73
CA LEU A 251 -6.25 -20.81 49.64
C LEU A 251 -7.20 -22.00 49.44
N LEU A 252 -7.37 -22.45 48.18
CA LEU A 252 -8.19 -23.62 47.87
C LEU A 252 -7.55 -24.91 48.36
N GLU A 253 -6.21 -25.03 48.31
CA GLU A 253 -5.48 -26.16 48.88
C GLU A 253 -5.66 -26.22 50.39
N VAL A 254 -5.41 -25.09 51.09
CA VAL A 254 -5.64 -24.99 52.55
C VAL A 254 -7.09 -25.30 52.93
N TYR A 255 -8.06 -24.85 52.13
CA TYR A 255 -9.48 -25.19 52.34
C TYR A 255 -9.75 -26.68 52.15
N LYS A 256 -9.21 -27.31 51.11
CA LYS A 256 -9.39 -28.74 50.83
C LYS A 256 -8.80 -29.60 51.92
N GLU A 257 -7.63 -29.24 52.44
CA GLU A 257 -6.99 -29.94 53.57
C GLU A 257 -7.82 -29.86 54.85
N ASN A 258 -8.45 -28.71 55.12
CA ASN A 258 -9.19 -28.46 56.36
C ASN A 258 -10.71 -28.62 56.24
N ARG A 259 -11.21 -29.19 55.13
CA ARG A 259 -12.63 -29.24 54.81
C ARG A 259 -13.47 -29.92 55.88
N ASP A 260 -13.06 -31.10 56.33
CA ASP A 260 -13.84 -31.90 57.30
C ASP A 260 -13.88 -31.23 58.69
N ALA A 261 -12.76 -30.61 59.10
CA ALA A 261 -12.69 -29.82 60.33
C ALA A 261 -13.57 -28.55 60.25
N LEU A 262 -13.62 -27.92 59.08
CA LEU A 262 -14.46 -26.74 58.86
C LEU A 262 -15.94 -27.12 58.85
N GLU A 263 -16.34 -28.20 58.18
CA GLU A 263 -17.72 -28.70 58.16
C GLU A 263 -18.21 -29.08 59.57
N THR A 264 -17.37 -29.75 60.37
CA THR A 264 -17.70 -30.09 61.77
C THR A 264 -17.79 -28.86 62.68
N SER A 265 -16.90 -27.87 62.52
CA SER A 265 -16.96 -26.63 63.31
C SER A 265 -18.18 -25.77 62.95
N VAL A 266 -18.56 -25.71 61.67
CA VAL A 266 -19.78 -25.03 61.20
C VAL A 266 -21.02 -25.73 61.72
N ALA A 267 -21.07 -27.07 61.67
CA ALA A 267 -22.18 -27.84 62.24
C ALA A 267 -22.29 -27.64 63.76
N ALA A 268 -21.17 -27.65 64.48
CA ALA A 268 -21.14 -27.39 65.92
C ALA A 268 -21.61 -25.96 66.24
N ALA A 269 -21.14 -24.96 65.50
CA ALA A 269 -21.58 -23.56 65.65
C ALA A 269 -23.06 -23.39 65.36
N ALA A 270 -23.59 -24.07 64.33
CA ALA A 270 -25.02 -24.06 64.02
C ALA A 270 -25.85 -24.69 65.14
N ILE A 271 -25.39 -25.80 65.72
CA ILE A 271 -26.04 -26.43 66.88
C ILE A 271 -26.00 -25.48 68.08
N VAL A 272 -24.86 -24.86 68.39
CA VAL A 272 -24.74 -23.88 69.49
C VAL A 272 -25.67 -22.70 69.26
N PHE A 273 -25.76 -22.18 68.04
CA PHE A 273 -26.66 -21.09 67.69
C PHE A 273 -28.14 -21.49 67.85
N LEU A 274 -28.51 -22.69 67.42
CA LEU A 274 -29.86 -23.23 67.60
C LEU A 274 -30.20 -23.40 69.07
N VAL A 275 -29.32 -23.99 69.88
CA VAL A 275 -29.51 -24.15 71.33
C VAL A 275 -29.62 -22.80 72.03
N ALA A 276 -28.75 -21.85 71.67
CA ALA A 276 -28.81 -20.48 72.19
C ALA A 276 -30.12 -19.78 71.79
N SER A 277 -30.70 -20.10 70.63
CA SER A 277 -31.96 -19.51 70.17
C SER A 277 -33.20 -20.08 70.88
N GLN A 278 -33.20 -21.36 71.29
CA GLN A 278 -34.39 -22.03 71.85
C GLN A 278 -34.88 -21.45 73.18
N ARG A 279 -34.02 -20.78 73.95
CA ARG A 279 -34.36 -20.17 75.25
C ARG A 279 -34.43 -18.64 75.22
N LYS A 280 -34.27 -18.02 74.05
CA LYS A 280 -34.44 -16.57 73.93
C LYS A 280 -35.90 -16.21 74.13
N GLN A 281 -36.18 -15.59 75.27
CA GLN A 281 -37.43 -14.86 75.49
C GLN A 281 -37.35 -13.50 74.79
N GLU A 282 -38.48 -12.87 74.49
CA GLU A 282 -38.57 -11.56 73.82
C GLU A 282 -37.75 -10.44 74.49
N THR A 283 -37.31 -10.66 75.73
CA THR A 283 -36.53 -9.74 76.56
C THR A 283 -35.01 -9.88 76.42
N ASP A 284 -34.50 -10.85 75.67
CA ASP A 284 -33.05 -11.06 75.49
C ASP A 284 -32.43 -10.06 74.49
N PRO A 285 -31.26 -9.46 74.81
CA PRO A 285 -30.75 -8.24 74.17
C PRO A 285 -30.23 -8.40 72.72
N VAL A 286 -30.53 -9.51 72.03
CA VAL A 286 -30.07 -9.77 70.65
C VAL A 286 -31.20 -10.35 69.80
N VAL A 287 -32.34 -9.67 69.80
CA VAL A 287 -33.39 -9.78 68.77
C VAL A 287 -33.53 -8.37 68.17
N PRO A 288 -33.33 -8.16 66.85
CA PRO A 288 -33.57 -6.86 66.26
C PRO A 288 -35.01 -6.43 66.56
N PRO A 289 -35.27 -5.18 66.96
CA PRO A 289 -36.63 -4.73 67.23
C PRO A 289 -37.50 -5.01 66.01
N THR A 290 -38.75 -5.44 66.23
CA THR A 290 -39.71 -5.55 65.12
C THR A 290 -39.71 -4.23 64.34
N PRO A 291 -39.84 -4.26 63.00
CA PRO A 291 -39.80 -3.03 62.20
C PRO A 291 -40.77 -1.97 62.76
N GLU A 292 -41.92 -2.40 63.29
CA GLU A 292 -42.91 -1.56 63.95
C GLU A 292 -42.40 -0.77 65.18
N LYS A 293 -41.58 -1.38 66.05
CA LYS A 293 -40.99 -0.70 67.22
C LYS A 293 -39.87 0.25 66.80
N HIS A 294 -39.03 -0.17 65.85
CA HIS A 294 -37.92 0.63 65.35
C HIS A 294 -38.41 1.95 64.73
N PHE A 295 -39.47 1.92 63.91
CA PHE A 295 -40.03 3.13 63.29
C PHE A 295 -40.73 4.07 64.28
N ARG A 296 -41.21 3.58 65.43
CA ARG A 296 -41.83 4.42 66.47
C ARG A 296 -40.81 5.17 67.34
N GLU A 297 -39.61 4.61 67.52
CA GLU A 297 -38.55 5.21 68.34
C GLU A 297 -37.73 6.27 67.59
N ILE A 298 -37.69 6.21 66.25
CA ILE A 298 -37.04 7.21 65.41
C ILE A 298 -37.83 8.52 65.50
N ARG A 299 -37.42 9.42 66.38
CA ARG A 299 -37.84 10.83 66.33
C ARG A 299 -37.05 11.51 65.21
N PRO A 300 -37.72 12.06 64.16
CA PRO A 300 -37.00 12.83 63.16
C PRO A 300 -36.33 14.03 63.84
N PRO A 301 -35.09 14.38 63.45
CA PRO A 301 -34.42 15.55 63.99
C PRO A 301 -35.27 16.81 63.71
N ARG A 302 -35.34 17.71 64.71
CA ARG A 302 -36.23 18.89 64.72
C ARG A 302 -36.01 19.87 63.55
N GLU A 303 -34.94 19.70 62.78
CA GLU A 303 -34.43 20.69 61.82
C GLU A 303 -34.31 20.18 60.38
N HIS A 304 -34.76 18.96 60.07
CA HIS A 304 -34.58 18.39 58.71
C HIS A 304 -35.85 18.45 57.85
N PHE A 305 -36.22 19.66 57.42
CA PHE A 305 -36.99 19.89 56.19
C PHE A 305 -36.56 21.21 55.54
N TYR A 306 -35.33 21.27 55.00
CA TYR A 306 -35.08 22.13 53.84
C TYR A 306 -35.46 21.30 52.60
N VAL A 307 -36.74 21.32 52.26
CA VAL A 307 -37.21 20.86 50.95
C VAL A 307 -36.79 21.93 49.97
N ILE A 308 -35.62 21.76 49.36
CA ILE A 308 -35.26 22.49 48.13
C ILE A 308 -36.12 21.87 47.04
N SER A 309 -37.31 22.44 46.83
CA SER A 309 -38.09 22.16 45.63
C SER A 309 -37.30 22.71 44.44
N GLY A 310 -36.54 21.85 43.77
CA GLY A 310 -35.98 22.14 42.46
C GLY A 310 -37.13 22.17 41.44
N GLY A 311 -37.59 23.39 41.14
CA GLY A 311 -38.24 23.75 39.89
C GLY A 311 -37.31 24.61 39.05
#